data_AF-A0A9J6GDT9-F1
#
_entry.id   AF-A0A9J6GDT9-F1
#
_cell.length_a   1.000
_cell.length_b   1.000
_cell.length_c   1.000
_cell.angle_alpha   90.00
_cell.angle_beta   90.00
_cell.angle_gamma   90.00
#
_symmetry.space_group_name_H-M   'P 1'
#
loop_
_entity.id
_entity.type
_entity.pdbx_description
1 polymer ?
#
loop_
_entity_poly.entity_id
_entity_poly.type
_entity_poly.pdbx_seq_one_letter_code
_entity_poly.pdbx_strand_id
1 'polypeptide(L)'
;MYGLICKICGIMFIQGLYSEEEDDLKLTWLRSYCVYSAFCIAIFLYSEWLFLWSTPVSPLVTLRQIQPYSKYVFAFCSALGPIRLLLNIYFSLSRSRQLLHFFKESLRYENRVFFNQSRNSKQTATHRVLRCVLPLIFIVNVFICTYVSCSDEKSDEYTNLVSSFFNAFMFLDNFLYYVYDTIHFLVLKPCAEVLIQYVRHQHCVLRDLLATSVNTTPSAKFEKIRQIIINLWDIRALKNTINQMWGHAVVMSIFLALFYLCTAIYTTFDKDFRTSERVPVIIYATALGVFIIDIAATSQRLAEEVRKSTIIRCI
;
A
#
# COMPACT_ATOMS: atom_id res chain seq x y z
N MET A 1 -4.01 1.41 -12.77
CA MET A 1 -5.08 1.46 -11.75
C MET A 1 -4.60 2.14 -10.47
N TYR A 2 -3.57 1.64 -9.79
CA TYR A 2 -3.05 2.24 -8.54
C TYR A 2 -2.62 3.71 -8.68
N GLY A 3 -1.88 4.07 -9.75
CA GLY A 3 -1.50 5.47 -10.00
C GLY A 3 -2.69 6.42 -10.22
N LEU A 4 -3.79 5.93 -10.79
CA LEU A 4 -5.02 6.70 -10.96
C LEU A 4 -5.73 6.92 -9.61
N ILE A 5 -5.83 5.88 -8.79
CA ILE A 5 -6.44 5.96 -7.44
C ILE A 5 -5.65 6.96 -6.58
N CYS A 6 -4.32 6.83 -6.53
CA CYS A 6 -3.49 7.76 -5.76
C CYS A 6 -3.52 9.19 -6.33
N LYS A 7 -3.81 9.36 -7.63
CA LYS A 7 -4.00 10.67 -8.25
C LYS A 7 -5.36 11.29 -7.88
N ILE A 8 -6.43 10.51 -7.95
CA ILE A 8 -7.77 10.95 -7.53
C ILE A 8 -7.78 11.31 -6.05
N CYS A 9 -7.07 10.55 -5.21
CA CYS A 9 -7.01 10.82 -3.77
C CYS A 9 -6.01 11.92 -3.39
N GLY A 10 -5.29 12.50 -4.36
CA GLY A 10 -4.38 13.61 -4.11
C GLY A 10 -3.09 13.24 -3.38
N ILE A 11 -2.49 12.08 -3.64
CA ILE A 11 -1.32 11.60 -2.85
C ILE A 11 -0.09 11.33 -3.73
N MET A 12 -0.29 11.01 -5.01
CA MET A 12 0.81 10.73 -5.92
C MET A 12 1.08 11.96 -6.81
N PHE A 13 2.25 12.58 -6.64
CA PHE A 13 2.66 13.82 -7.31
C PHE A 13 3.48 13.58 -8.59
N ILE A 14 3.26 12.47 -9.28
CA ILE A 14 4.06 12.10 -10.46
C ILE A 14 3.20 12.24 -11.72
N GLN A 15 3.61 13.12 -12.64
CA GLN A 15 3.09 13.19 -14.00
C GLN A 15 3.84 12.22 -14.91
N GLY A 16 3.19 11.82 -16.01
CA GLY A 16 3.81 10.93 -16.99
C GLY A 16 3.94 9.48 -16.52
N LEU A 17 3.21 9.05 -15.47
CA LEU A 17 3.18 7.66 -14.99
C LEU A 17 2.82 6.61 -16.05
N TYR A 18 2.25 7.04 -17.17
CA TYR A 18 1.87 6.21 -18.31
C TYR A 18 2.71 6.50 -19.56
N SER A 19 3.68 7.41 -19.48
CA SER A 19 4.60 7.67 -20.59
C SER A 19 5.69 6.60 -20.61
N GLU A 20 6.09 6.20 -21.82
CA GLU A 20 7.22 5.29 -22.06
C GLU A 20 8.56 6.07 -22.11
N GLU A 21 8.51 7.40 -22.02
CA GLU A 21 9.68 8.26 -22.07
C GLU A 21 10.13 8.75 -20.69
N GLU A 22 11.44 8.73 -20.45
CA GLU A 22 12.02 9.13 -19.15
C GLU A 22 11.84 10.63 -18.86
N ASP A 23 11.92 11.45 -19.91
CA ASP A 23 11.84 12.91 -19.80
C ASP A 23 10.43 13.40 -19.44
N ASP A 24 9.41 12.57 -19.67
CA ASP A 24 8.02 12.86 -19.34
C ASP A 24 7.66 12.59 -17.87
N LEU A 25 8.44 11.72 -17.20
CA LEU A 25 8.29 11.46 -15.77
C LEU A 25 8.79 12.66 -14.96
N LYS A 26 7.85 13.54 -14.61
CA LYS A 26 8.13 14.76 -13.84
C LYS A 26 7.35 14.75 -12.54
N LEU A 27 7.99 15.26 -11.49
CA LEU A 27 7.29 15.54 -10.26
C LEU A 27 6.46 16.81 -10.43
N THR A 28 5.17 16.70 -10.22
CA THR A 28 4.23 17.80 -10.38
C THR A 28 3.95 18.43 -9.04
N TRP A 29 4.86 19.27 -8.58
CA TRP A 29 4.55 20.22 -7.52
C TRP A 29 3.72 21.43 -8.04
N LEU A 30 3.33 21.43 -9.31
CA LEU A 30 2.77 22.60 -9.99
C LEU A 30 1.31 22.88 -9.56
N ARG A 31 1.23 23.73 -8.53
CA ARG A 31 0.15 24.59 -8.03
C ARG A 31 -1.25 24.01 -7.93
N SER A 32 -1.98 23.72 -9.01
CA SER A 32 -3.42 23.36 -8.90
C SER A 32 -3.64 21.99 -8.27
N TYR A 33 -2.83 21.00 -8.65
CA TYR A 33 -2.94 19.66 -8.08
C TYR A 33 -2.40 19.58 -6.65
N CYS A 34 -1.38 20.38 -6.31
CA CYS A 34 -0.93 20.52 -4.92
C CYS A 34 -1.98 21.18 -4.04
N VAL A 35 -2.69 22.20 -4.55
CA VAL A 35 -3.82 22.81 -3.85
C VAL A 35 -4.96 21.79 -3.68
N TYR A 36 -5.29 21.02 -4.70
CA TYR A 36 -6.26 19.92 -4.61
C TYR A 36 -5.86 18.88 -3.55
N SER A 37 -4.62 18.39 -3.61
CA SER A 37 -4.08 17.43 -2.65
C SER A 37 -4.08 17.96 -1.21
N ALA A 38 -3.62 19.20 -1.01
CA ALA A 38 -3.64 19.87 0.28
C ALA A 38 -5.07 20.06 0.78
N PHE A 39 -6.02 20.36 -0.11
CA PHE A 39 -7.43 20.47 0.22
C PHE A 39 -8.05 19.13 0.61
N CYS A 40 -7.76 18.04 -0.12
CA CYS A 40 -8.19 16.69 0.26
C CYS A 40 -7.64 16.29 1.63
N ILE A 41 -6.34 16.53 1.87
CA ILE A 41 -5.72 16.25 3.16
C ILE A 41 -6.32 17.13 4.26
N ALA A 42 -6.55 18.42 4.00
CA ALA A 42 -7.12 19.34 4.98
C ALA A 42 -8.57 18.99 5.33
N ILE A 43 -9.41 18.66 4.35
CA ILE A 43 -10.77 18.18 4.58
C ILE A 43 -10.73 16.90 5.41
N PHE A 44 -9.89 15.95 5.01
CA PHE A 44 -9.75 14.68 5.70
C PHE A 44 -9.25 14.85 7.15
N LEU A 45 -8.26 15.73 7.40
CA LEU A 45 -7.81 16.01 8.76
C LEU A 45 -8.87 16.76 9.57
N TYR A 46 -9.68 17.59 8.91
CA TYR A 46 -10.77 18.32 9.55
C TYR A 46 -11.94 17.40 9.91
N SER A 47 -12.32 16.44 9.06
CA SER A 47 -13.32 15.42 9.36
C SER A 47 -12.87 14.53 10.52
N GLU A 48 -11.62 14.05 10.50
CA GLU A 48 -11.05 13.29 11.61
C GLU A 48 -11.01 14.09 12.92
N TRP A 49 -10.63 15.38 12.84
CA TRP A 49 -10.65 16.27 13.99
C TRP A 49 -12.07 16.47 14.54
N LEU A 50 -13.05 16.69 13.66
CA LEU A 50 -14.45 16.78 14.05
C LEU A 50 -14.89 15.48 14.70
N PHE A 51 -14.63 14.32 14.08
CA PHE A 51 -15.01 13.01 14.60
C PHE A 51 -14.40 12.74 15.99
N LEU A 52 -13.14 13.11 16.21
CA LEU A 52 -12.47 13.02 17.53
C LEU A 52 -13.12 13.92 18.60
N TRP A 53 -13.70 15.06 18.21
CA TRP A 53 -14.32 16.02 19.12
C TRP A 53 -15.82 15.83 19.32
N SER A 54 -16.55 15.39 18.30
CA SER A 54 -18.01 15.29 18.28
C SER A 54 -18.53 13.92 18.69
N THR A 55 -17.72 12.86 18.61
CA THR A 55 -18.15 11.56 19.13
C THR A 55 -18.13 11.55 20.67
N PRO A 56 -19.11 10.88 21.32
CA PRO A 56 -19.03 10.55 22.75
C PRO A 56 -17.88 9.58 23.07
N VAL A 57 -17.14 9.16 22.03
CA VAL A 57 -15.90 8.37 22.06
C VAL A 57 -14.65 9.26 22.08
N SER A 58 -14.81 10.59 22.23
CA SER A 58 -13.68 11.47 22.53
C SER A 58 -12.91 10.85 23.69
N PRO A 59 -11.57 10.74 23.63
CA PRO A 59 -10.79 10.11 24.69
C PRO A 59 -11.09 10.72 26.08
N LEU A 60 -11.61 11.95 26.11
CA LEU A 60 -12.07 12.67 27.30
C LEU A 60 -13.46 12.23 27.82
N VAL A 61 -14.40 11.85 26.95
CA VAL A 61 -15.77 11.42 27.33
C VAL A 61 -15.83 9.92 27.61
N THR A 62 -15.13 9.09 26.82
CA THR A 62 -15.02 7.63 27.04
C THR A 62 -14.32 7.28 28.35
N LEU A 63 -13.54 8.22 28.94
CA LEU A 63 -12.89 8.06 30.24
C LEU A 63 -13.87 7.88 31.42
N ARG A 64 -15.16 8.21 31.28
CA ARG A 64 -16.08 8.25 32.43
C ARG A 64 -16.92 6.99 32.71
N GLN A 65 -17.14 6.04 31.79
CA GLN A 65 -18.21 5.03 31.98
C GLN A 65 -17.91 3.52 31.82
N ILE A 66 -16.69 3.11 31.44
CA ILE A 66 -16.26 1.69 31.28
C ILE A 66 -15.19 1.29 32.34
N GLN A 67 -14.86 0.00 32.53
CA GLN A 67 -13.65 -0.41 33.28
C GLN A 67 -12.35 0.24 32.72
N PRO A 68 -11.29 0.42 33.54
CA PRO A 68 -10.12 1.20 33.12
C PRO A 68 -9.38 0.61 31.91
N TYR A 69 -9.28 -0.72 31.79
CA TYR A 69 -8.42 -1.36 30.78
C TYR A 69 -8.98 -1.29 29.35
N SER A 70 -10.25 -1.62 29.13
CA SER A 70 -10.91 -1.57 27.81
C SER A 70 -10.97 -0.15 27.24
N LYS A 71 -11.06 0.88 28.11
CA LYS A 71 -10.92 2.30 27.72
C LYS A 71 -9.56 2.62 27.13
N TYR A 72 -8.47 2.22 27.79
CA TYR A 72 -7.12 2.51 27.32
C TYR A 72 -6.85 1.82 25.98
N VAL A 73 -7.31 0.58 25.82
CA VAL A 73 -7.15 -0.17 24.57
C VAL A 73 -7.88 0.51 23.41
N PHE A 74 -9.13 0.92 23.60
CA PHE A 74 -9.89 1.60 22.55
C PHE A 74 -9.35 3.00 22.23
N ALA A 75 -8.97 3.77 23.26
CA ALA A 75 -8.34 5.08 23.07
C ALA A 75 -7.01 4.94 22.31
N PHE A 76 -6.23 3.90 22.60
CA PHE A 76 -4.97 3.63 21.90
C PHE A 76 -5.20 3.21 20.45
N CYS A 77 -6.18 2.36 20.15
CA CYS A 77 -6.61 2.08 18.77
C CYS A 77 -7.00 3.36 18.03
N SER A 78 -7.82 4.20 18.66
CA SER A 78 -8.31 5.46 18.08
C SER A 78 -7.20 6.48 17.82
N ALA A 79 -6.13 6.47 18.62
CA ALA A 79 -4.97 7.34 18.40
C ALA A 79 -3.97 6.77 17.36
N LEU A 80 -3.74 5.45 17.36
CA LEU A 80 -2.72 4.86 16.51
C LEU A 80 -3.08 4.85 15.02
N GLY A 81 -4.37 4.71 14.66
CA GLY A 81 -4.83 4.81 13.28
C GLY A 81 -4.43 6.14 12.62
N PRO A 82 -4.86 7.29 13.18
CA PRO A 82 -4.47 8.62 12.71
C PRO A 82 -2.95 8.86 12.71
N ILE A 83 -2.22 8.37 13.72
CA ILE A 83 -0.75 8.50 13.75
C ILE A 83 -0.11 7.78 12.56
N ARG A 84 -0.51 6.52 12.29
CA ARG A 84 -0.03 5.77 11.13
C ARG A 84 -0.38 6.48 9.82
N LEU A 85 -1.57 7.03 9.75
CA LEU A 85 -2.05 7.76 8.59
C LEU A 85 -1.19 8.99 8.29
N LEU A 86 -0.93 9.80 9.31
CA LEU A 86 -0.02 10.95 9.22
C LEU A 86 1.38 10.53 8.80
N LEU A 87 1.89 9.41 9.32
CA LEU A 87 3.18 8.86 8.90
C LEU A 87 3.15 8.46 7.43
N ASN A 88 2.10 7.79 6.94
CA ASN A 88 1.97 7.41 5.54
C ASN A 88 1.92 8.62 4.60
N ILE A 89 1.15 9.64 4.97
CA ILE A 89 1.08 10.91 4.24
C ILE A 89 2.47 11.57 4.23
N TYR A 90 3.12 11.66 5.39
CA TYR A 90 4.47 12.22 5.52
C TYR A 90 5.49 11.48 4.65
N PHE A 91 5.49 10.15 4.66
CA PHE A 91 6.38 9.35 3.81
C PHE A 91 6.06 9.56 2.34
N SER A 92 4.79 9.60 1.95
CA SER A 92 4.41 9.83 0.55
C SER A 92 4.90 11.20 0.05
N LEU A 93 4.72 12.25 0.85
CA LEU A 93 5.18 13.60 0.54
C LEU A 93 6.71 13.69 0.48
N SER A 94 7.37 13.26 1.56
CA SER A 94 8.82 13.41 1.74
C SER A 94 9.64 12.50 0.81
N ARG A 95 9.08 11.35 0.41
CA ARG A 95 9.77 10.33 -0.40
C ARG A 95 9.28 10.28 -1.85
N SER A 96 8.37 11.16 -2.25
CA SER A 96 7.89 11.31 -3.63
C SER A 96 9.00 11.40 -4.68
N ARG A 97 10.10 12.12 -4.37
CA ARG A 97 11.30 12.20 -5.23
C ARG A 97 12.02 10.86 -5.40
N GLN A 98 12.07 10.05 -4.33
CA GLN A 98 12.70 8.73 -4.37
C GLN A 98 11.84 7.74 -5.14
N LEU A 99 10.51 7.86 -5.04
CA LEU A 99 9.56 7.12 -5.87
C LEU A 99 9.72 7.46 -7.35
N LEU A 100 9.87 8.75 -7.68
CA LEU A 100 10.15 9.17 -9.05
C LEU A 100 11.50 8.62 -9.55
N HIS A 101 12.55 8.70 -8.73
CA HIS A 101 13.85 8.12 -9.05
C HIS A 101 13.74 6.62 -9.32
N PHE A 102 12.99 5.89 -8.50
CA PHE A 102 12.71 4.47 -8.73
C PHE A 102 12.07 4.22 -10.10
N PHE A 103 11.06 5.00 -10.49
CA PHE A 103 10.42 4.83 -11.80
C PHE A 103 11.36 5.15 -12.97
N LYS A 104 12.16 6.22 -12.86
CA LYS A 104 13.15 6.57 -13.89
C LYS A 104 14.21 5.49 -14.05
N GLU A 105 14.77 5.01 -12.95
CA GLU A 105 15.76 3.93 -12.98
C GLU A 105 15.17 2.60 -13.48
N SER A 106 13.91 2.32 -13.16
CA SER A 106 13.19 1.16 -13.68
C SER A 106 13.01 1.26 -15.20
N LEU A 107 12.62 2.43 -15.72
CA LEU A 107 12.47 2.66 -17.15
C LEU A 107 13.81 2.59 -17.90
N ARG A 108 14.88 3.18 -17.34
CA ARG A 108 16.25 3.04 -17.87
C ARG A 108 16.68 1.59 -17.95
N TYR A 109 16.39 0.80 -16.91
CA TYR A 109 16.66 -0.62 -16.89
C TYR A 109 15.88 -1.37 -17.98
N GLU A 110 14.58 -1.10 -18.10
CA GLU A 110 13.72 -1.73 -19.12
C GLU A 110 14.21 -1.45 -20.53
N ASN A 111 14.55 -0.20 -20.84
CA ASN A 111 15.08 0.23 -22.12
C ASN A 111 16.43 -0.43 -22.43
N ARG A 112 17.33 -0.51 -21.45
CA ARG A 112 18.66 -1.12 -21.62
C ARG A 112 18.59 -2.62 -21.88
N VAL A 113 17.64 -3.31 -21.28
CA VAL A 113 17.50 -4.78 -21.34
C VAL A 113 16.53 -5.23 -22.43
N PHE A 114 15.87 -4.28 -23.12
CA PHE A 114 14.75 -4.57 -24.03
C PHE A 114 13.68 -5.43 -23.35
N PHE A 115 13.36 -5.07 -22.11
CA PHE A 115 12.43 -5.81 -21.30
C PHE A 115 11.03 -5.75 -21.94
N ASN A 116 10.52 -6.88 -22.43
CA ASN A 116 9.17 -7.00 -22.93
C ASN A 116 8.33 -7.85 -21.97
N GLN A 117 7.33 -7.22 -21.36
CA GLN A 117 6.49 -7.82 -20.31
C GLN A 117 5.69 -9.05 -20.81
N SER A 118 5.51 -9.20 -22.13
CA SER A 118 4.61 -10.21 -22.72
C SER A 118 5.07 -11.66 -22.57
N ARG A 119 6.36 -11.94 -22.33
CA ARG A 119 6.88 -13.31 -22.52
C ARG A 119 6.76 -14.23 -21.31
N ASN A 120 6.54 -13.72 -20.09
CA ASN A 120 6.70 -14.53 -18.86
C ASN A 120 5.61 -14.35 -17.77
N SER A 121 4.49 -13.69 -18.05
CA SER A 121 3.42 -13.46 -17.08
C SER A 121 2.53 -14.71 -16.86
N LYS A 122 3.09 -15.84 -16.40
CA LYS A 122 2.28 -16.88 -15.76
C LYS A 122 1.93 -16.42 -14.35
N GLN A 123 0.92 -15.56 -14.22
CA GLN A 123 0.35 -15.20 -12.94
C GLN A 123 -0.38 -16.41 -12.35
N THR A 124 0.00 -16.81 -11.13
CA THR A 124 -0.64 -17.91 -10.40
C THR A 124 -2.10 -17.57 -10.12
N ALA A 125 -2.97 -18.58 -10.06
CA ALA A 125 -4.40 -18.39 -9.76
C ALA A 125 -4.62 -17.62 -8.44
N THR A 126 -3.77 -17.89 -7.45
CA THR A 126 -3.73 -17.18 -6.16
C THR A 126 -3.52 -15.67 -6.30
N HIS A 127 -2.73 -15.22 -7.27
CA HIS A 127 -2.48 -13.80 -7.51
C HIS A 127 -3.69 -13.08 -8.11
N ARG A 128 -4.43 -13.76 -8.99
CA ARG A 128 -5.69 -13.24 -9.56
C ARG A 128 -6.78 -13.16 -8.49
N VAL A 129 -6.91 -14.19 -7.67
CA VAL A 129 -7.87 -14.21 -6.55
C VAL A 129 -7.58 -13.06 -5.58
N LEU A 130 -6.33 -12.91 -5.14
CA LEU A 130 -5.98 -11.83 -4.21
C LEU A 130 -6.20 -10.42 -4.81
N ARG A 131 -5.95 -10.25 -6.12
CA ARG A 131 -6.24 -9.00 -6.84
C ARG A 131 -7.73 -8.66 -6.89
N CYS A 132 -8.63 -9.65 -6.83
CA CYS A 132 -10.08 -9.41 -6.74
C CYS A 132 -10.54 -9.26 -5.28
N VAL A 133 -9.94 -10.00 -4.35
CA VAL A 133 -10.30 -9.98 -2.93
C VAL A 133 -9.91 -8.66 -2.26
N LEU A 134 -8.76 -8.07 -2.60
CA LEU A 134 -8.30 -6.81 -2.00
C LEU A 134 -9.24 -5.62 -2.26
N PRO A 135 -9.67 -5.34 -3.52
CA PRO A 135 -10.69 -4.32 -3.79
C PRO A 135 -12.03 -4.63 -3.13
N LEU A 136 -12.40 -5.92 -3.01
CA LEU A 136 -13.65 -6.30 -2.38
C LEU A 136 -13.60 -6.07 -0.86
N ILE A 137 -12.51 -6.42 -0.18
CA ILE A 137 -12.27 -6.09 1.22
C ILE A 137 -12.27 -4.58 1.42
N PHE A 138 -11.66 -3.83 0.51
CA PHE A 138 -11.68 -2.36 0.52
C PHE A 138 -13.11 -1.82 0.48
N ILE A 139 -13.90 -2.23 -0.52
CA ILE A 139 -15.28 -1.81 -0.68
C ILE A 139 -16.11 -2.19 0.56
N VAL A 140 -16.04 -3.45 0.99
CA VAL A 140 -16.77 -3.95 2.16
C VAL A 140 -16.40 -3.17 3.42
N ASN A 141 -15.12 -2.86 3.63
CA ASN A 141 -14.65 -2.10 4.79
C ASN A 141 -15.21 -0.66 4.76
N VAL A 142 -15.11 0.03 3.63
CA VAL A 142 -15.67 1.39 3.46
C VAL A 142 -17.18 1.38 3.72
N PHE A 143 -17.92 0.42 3.13
CA PHE A 143 -19.37 0.33 3.31
C PHE A 143 -19.78 0.00 4.75
N ILE A 144 -19.12 -0.95 5.42
CA ILE A 144 -19.47 -1.31 6.80
C ILE A 144 -19.09 -0.18 7.77
N CYS A 145 -17.91 0.42 7.62
CA CYS A 145 -17.50 1.55 8.46
C CYS A 145 -18.46 2.73 8.28
N THR A 146 -18.81 3.07 7.04
CA THR A 146 -19.82 4.11 6.75
C THR A 146 -21.17 3.76 7.38
N TYR A 147 -21.65 2.51 7.23
CA TYR A 147 -22.91 2.07 7.82
C TYR A 147 -22.90 2.19 9.35
N VAL A 148 -21.82 1.76 10.01
CA VAL A 148 -21.68 1.87 11.47
C VAL A 148 -21.68 3.33 11.90
N SER A 149 -20.87 4.19 11.25
CA SER A 149 -20.81 5.63 11.55
C SER A 149 -22.15 6.33 11.37
N CYS A 150 -22.88 6.04 10.28
CA CYS A 150 -24.21 6.60 10.03
C CYS A 150 -25.29 6.04 10.97
N SER A 151 -25.13 4.81 11.49
CA SER A 151 -26.12 4.18 12.36
C SER A 151 -26.09 4.69 13.81
N ASP A 152 -24.94 5.17 14.27
CA ASP A 152 -24.77 5.76 15.60
C ASP A 152 -25.25 7.23 15.63
N GLU A 153 -25.20 7.95 14.50
CA GLU A 153 -25.78 9.29 14.34
C GLU A 153 -27.28 9.22 14.00
N LYS A 154 -28.10 8.75 14.94
CA LYS A 154 -29.56 8.96 14.89
C LYS A 154 -29.87 10.42 15.21
N SER A 155 -29.72 11.29 14.22
CA SER A 155 -30.34 12.61 14.24
C SER A 155 -31.63 12.55 13.43
N ASP A 156 -32.76 12.47 14.13
CA ASP A 156 -34.12 12.64 13.60
C ASP A 156 -34.39 14.07 13.05
N GLU A 157 -33.36 14.92 12.98
CA GLU A 157 -33.51 16.38 12.76
C GLU A 157 -33.08 16.87 11.37
N TYR A 158 -32.42 16.04 10.54
CA TYR A 158 -31.96 16.49 9.22
C TYR A 158 -32.96 16.16 8.11
N THR A 159 -33.37 17.18 7.36
CA THR A 159 -34.09 17.00 6.07
C THR A 159 -33.36 15.98 5.17
N ASN A 160 -34.12 15.14 4.44
CA ASN A 160 -33.61 14.03 3.62
C ASN A 160 -32.41 14.39 2.71
N LEU A 161 -32.33 15.64 2.23
CA LEU A 161 -31.22 16.14 1.43
C LEU A 161 -29.92 16.30 2.23
N VAL A 162 -29.97 16.91 3.41
CA VAL A 162 -28.79 17.13 4.27
C VAL A 162 -28.22 15.80 4.77
N SER A 163 -29.09 14.86 5.14
CA SER A 163 -28.67 13.50 5.50
C SER A 163 -27.98 12.77 4.33
N SER A 164 -28.49 12.94 3.10
CA SER A 164 -27.88 12.34 1.91
C SER A 164 -26.48 12.91 1.61
N PHE A 165 -26.31 14.23 1.75
CA PHE A 165 -24.99 14.86 1.59
C PHE A 165 -24.01 14.40 2.67
N PHE A 166 -24.46 14.26 3.91
CA PHE A 166 -23.64 13.78 5.01
C PHE A 166 -23.17 12.35 4.79
N ASN A 167 -24.07 11.44 4.37
CA ASN A 167 -23.70 10.05 4.06
C ASN A 167 -22.70 9.96 2.90
N ALA A 168 -22.88 10.78 1.86
CA ALA A 168 -21.94 10.83 0.74
C ALA A 168 -20.56 11.36 1.19
N PHE A 169 -20.54 12.35 2.08
CA PHE A 169 -19.32 12.88 2.67
C PHE A 169 -18.60 11.82 3.52
N MET A 170 -19.32 11.12 4.41
CA MET A 170 -18.77 10.04 5.23
C MET A 170 -18.22 8.88 4.40
N PHE A 171 -18.88 8.55 3.29
CA PHE A 171 -18.36 7.55 2.35
C PHE A 171 -17.04 8.00 1.72
N LEU A 172 -16.97 9.25 1.26
CA LEU A 172 -15.75 9.82 0.68
C LEU A 172 -14.61 9.88 1.71
N ASP A 173 -14.92 10.26 2.95
CA ASP A 173 -13.98 10.35 4.04
C ASP A 173 -13.38 8.98 4.39
N ASN A 174 -14.23 7.96 4.61
CA ASN A 174 -13.79 6.58 4.83
C ASN A 174 -12.98 6.01 3.65
N PHE A 175 -13.35 6.39 2.42
CA PHE A 175 -12.58 6.03 1.22
C PHE A 175 -11.18 6.66 1.24
N LEU A 176 -11.08 7.96 1.53
CA LEU A 176 -9.80 8.68 1.64
C LEU A 176 -8.95 8.12 2.78
N TYR A 177 -9.55 7.90 3.97
CA TYR A 177 -8.90 7.29 5.13
C TYR A 177 -8.19 6.00 4.72
N TYR A 178 -8.91 5.09 4.08
CA TYR A 178 -8.37 3.80 3.72
C TYR A 178 -7.29 3.89 2.63
N VAL A 179 -7.47 4.74 1.61
CA VAL A 179 -6.44 4.92 0.59
C VAL A 179 -5.16 5.49 1.21
N TYR A 180 -5.29 6.45 2.12
CA TYR A 180 -4.16 7.06 2.83
C TYR A 180 -3.49 6.06 3.79
N ASP A 181 -4.27 5.21 4.46
CA ASP A 181 -3.76 4.18 5.36
C ASP A 181 -3.04 3.04 4.63
N THR A 182 -3.48 2.75 3.39
CA THR A 182 -2.98 1.62 2.59
C THR A 182 -2.05 2.02 1.46
N ILE A 183 -1.74 3.31 1.27
CA ILE A 183 -0.95 3.78 0.13
C ILE A 183 0.39 3.08 -0.03
N HIS A 184 1.09 2.82 1.07
CA HIS A 184 2.37 2.15 1.03
C HIS A 184 2.22 0.71 0.49
N PHE A 185 1.13 0.01 0.82
CA PHE A 185 0.80 -1.29 0.23
C PHE A 185 0.46 -1.18 -1.27
N LEU A 186 -0.36 -0.19 -1.63
CA LEU A 186 -0.80 0.06 -3.02
C LEU A 186 0.36 0.39 -3.96
N VAL A 187 1.43 1.02 -3.45
CA VAL A 187 2.64 1.35 -4.21
C VAL A 187 3.67 0.22 -4.14
N LEU A 188 3.92 -0.35 -2.97
CA LEU A 188 4.98 -1.33 -2.74
C LEU A 188 4.75 -2.62 -3.53
N LYS A 189 3.51 -3.12 -3.55
CA LYS A 189 3.16 -4.37 -4.24
C LYS A 189 3.48 -4.36 -5.74
N PRO A 190 2.94 -3.43 -6.56
CA PRO A 190 3.24 -3.42 -7.99
C PRO A 190 4.74 -3.22 -8.27
N CYS A 191 5.43 -2.39 -7.46
CA CYS A 191 6.86 -2.20 -7.62
C CYS A 191 7.63 -3.51 -7.34
N ALA A 192 7.27 -4.25 -6.28
CA ALA A 192 7.88 -5.54 -5.98
C ALA A 192 7.57 -6.60 -7.05
N GLU A 193 6.35 -6.62 -7.60
CA GLU A 193 5.97 -7.50 -8.72
C GLU A 193 6.82 -7.25 -9.96
N VAL A 194 7.08 -5.99 -10.30
CA VAL A 194 7.95 -5.62 -11.43
C VAL A 194 9.38 -6.11 -11.19
N LEU A 195 9.94 -5.94 -9.99
CA LEU A 195 11.27 -6.47 -9.66
C LEU A 195 11.35 -8.00 -9.79
N ILE A 196 10.30 -8.73 -9.38
CA ILE A 196 10.20 -10.19 -9.60
C ILE A 196 10.30 -10.51 -11.10
N GLN A 197 9.62 -9.75 -11.94
CA GLN A 197 9.65 -9.95 -13.39
C GLN A 197 11.03 -9.65 -13.98
N TYR A 198 11.73 -8.62 -13.51
CA TYR A 198 13.10 -8.33 -13.92
C TYR A 198 14.06 -9.48 -13.57
N VAL A 199 13.99 -10.01 -12.34
CA VAL A 199 14.80 -11.17 -11.92
C VAL A 199 14.50 -12.38 -12.82
N ARG A 200 13.21 -12.69 -13.04
CA ARG A 200 12.80 -13.79 -13.93
C ARG A 200 13.29 -13.62 -15.36
N HIS A 201 13.29 -12.40 -15.88
CA HIS A 201 13.81 -12.12 -17.21
C HIS A 201 15.32 -12.43 -17.28
N GLN A 202 16.11 -11.94 -16.32
CA GLN A 202 17.55 -12.26 -16.27
C GLN A 202 17.81 -13.77 -16.15
N HIS A 203 16.95 -14.49 -15.41
CA HIS A 203 16.97 -15.95 -15.34
C HIS A 203 16.74 -16.64 -16.68
N CYS A 204 15.76 -16.18 -17.45
CA CYS A 204 15.51 -16.71 -18.79
C CYS A 204 16.70 -16.45 -19.70
N VAL A 205 17.22 -15.22 -19.72
CA VAL A 205 18.41 -14.86 -20.52
C VAL A 205 19.61 -15.74 -20.17
N LEU A 206 19.85 -15.98 -18.88
CA LEU A 206 20.94 -16.86 -18.42
C LEU A 206 20.73 -18.31 -18.83
N ARG A 207 19.50 -18.83 -18.69
CA ARG A 207 19.16 -20.19 -19.13
C ARG A 207 19.36 -20.37 -20.62
N ASP A 208 18.87 -19.43 -21.42
CA ASP A 208 18.99 -19.47 -22.88
C ASP A 208 20.47 -19.38 -23.31
N LEU A 209 21.27 -18.56 -22.62
CA LEU A 209 22.72 -18.47 -22.83
C LEU A 209 23.44 -19.80 -22.56
N LEU A 210 23.08 -20.49 -21.46
CA LEU A 210 23.67 -21.79 -21.10
C LEU A 210 23.22 -22.91 -22.06
N ALA A 211 21.97 -22.88 -22.52
CA ALA A 211 21.43 -23.84 -23.47
C ALA A 211 22.05 -23.69 -24.88
N THR A 212 22.51 -22.49 -25.25
CA THR A 212 23.11 -22.23 -26.56
C THR A 212 24.59 -22.65 -26.56
N SER A 213 24.87 -23.93 -26.81
CA SER A 213 26.25 -24.47 -26.77
C SER A 213 27.06 -24.27 -28.06
N VAL A 214 26.41 -24.09 -29.21
CA VAL A 214 27.06 -24.43 -30.51
C VAL A 214 27.82 -23.27 -31.19
N ASN A 215 27.43 -22.00 -31.01
CA ASN A 215 27.94 -20.90 -31.87
C ASN A 215 28.48 -19.65 -31.15
N THR A 216 28.65 -19.66 -29.82
CA THR A 216 29.13 -18.47 -29.07
C THR A 216 30.51 -18.71 -28.48
N THR A 217 31.45 -17.80 -28.78
CA THR A 217 32.80 -17.84 -28.24
C THR A 217 32.78 -17.73 -26.70
N PRO A 218 33.73 -18.35 -25.99
CA PRO A 218 33.81 -18.27 -24.53
C PRO A 218 33.85 -16.83 -24.00
N SER A 219 34.52 -15.90 -24.69
CA SER A 219 34.57 -14.49 -24.26
C SER A 219 33.21 -13.80 -24.41
N ALA A 220 32.46 -14.07 -25.47
CA ALA A 220 31.11 -13.52 -25.65
C ALA A 220 30.12 -14.05 -24.62
N LYS A 221 30.26 -15.32 -24.19
CA LYS A 221 29.49 -15.88 -23.08
C LYS A 221 29.84 -15.22 -21.75
N PHE A 222 31.13 -15.03 -21.47
CA PHE A 222 31.59 -14.36 -20.26
C PHE A 222 31.06 -12.92 -20.16
N GLU A 223 31.11 -12.16 -21.25
CA GLU A 223 30.62 -10.78 -21.25
C GLU A 223 29.10 -10.71 -21.02
N LYS A 224 28.33 -11.64 -21.60
CA LYS A 224 26.88 -11.74 -21.32
C LYS A 224 26.59 -12.10 -19.86
N ILE A 225 27.35 -13.02 -19.26
CA ILE A 225 27.21 -13.35 -17.84
C ILE A 225 27.54 -12.13 -16.97
N ARG A 226 28.61 -11.39 -17.29
CA ARG A 226 28.95 -10.15 -16.61
C ARG A 226 27.83 -9.12 -16.70
N GLN A 227 27.22 -8.95 -17.87
CA GLN A 227 26.08 -8.05 -18.06
C GLN A 227 24.87 -8.49 -17.22
N ILE A 228 24.57 -9.79 -17.14
CA ILE A 228 23.50 -10.33 -16.30
C ILE A 228 23.78 -10.02 -14.81
N ILE A 229 25.02 -10.16 -14.37
CA ILE A 229 25.42 -9.83 -13.00
C ILE A 229 25.18 -8.34 -12.71
N ILE A 230 25.62 -7.44 -13.61
CA ILE A 230 25.38 -6.00 -13.48
C ILE A 230 23.88 -5.70 -13.41
N ASN A 231 23.08 -6.30 -14.30
CA ASN A 231 21.62 -6.14 -14.30
C ASN A 231 20.99 -6.59 -12.96
N LEU A 232 21.47 -7.68 -12.35
CA LEU A 232 21.00 -8.13 -11.04
C LEU A 232 21.42 -7.18 -9.91
N TRP A 233 22.57 -6.53 -10.00
CA TRP A 233 22.97 -5.48 -9.06
C TRP A 233 22.05 -4.27 -9.14
N ASP A 234 21.65 -3.84 -10.34
CA ASP A 234 20.73 -2.73 -10.53
C ASP A 234 19.32 -3.06 -9.98
N ILE A 235 18.82 -4.28 -10.22
CA ILE A 235 17.58 -4.76 -9.59
C ILE A 235 17.68 -4.71 -8.06
N ARG A 236 18.84 -5.08 -7.49
CA ARG A 236 19.07 -5.01 -6.04
C ARG A 236 19.07 -3.56 -5.54
N ALA A 237 19.65 -2.64 -6.29
CA ALA A 237 19.64 -1.21 -5.97
C ALA A 237 18.20 -0.68 -5.96
N LEU A 238 17.41 -0.99 -6.99
CA LEU A 238 15.97 -0.67 -7.08
C LEU A 238 15.18 -1.21 -5.87
N LYS A 239 15.42 -2.46 -5.47
CA LYS A 239 14.82 -3.05 -4.26
C LYS A 239 15.17 -2.25 -3.00
N ASN A 240 16.42 -1.84 -2.86
CA ASN A 240 16.86 -1.07 -1.70
C ASN A 240 16.21 0.32 -1.67
N THR A 241 16.03 0.98 -2.82
CA THR A 241 15.29 2.25 -2.91
C THR A 241 13.86 2.12 -2.42
N ILE A 242 13.14 1.06 -2.84
CA ILE A 242 11.79 0.77 -2.36
C ILE A 242 11.77 0.58 -0.83
N ASN A 243 12.68 -0.24 -0.30
CA ASN A 243 12.74 -0.52 1.13
C ASN A 243 13.09 0.72 1.96
N GLN A 244 13.96 1.59 1.47
CA GLN A 244 14.30 2.85 2.14
C GLN A 244 13.11 3.81 2.19
N MET A 245 12.25 3.78 1.17
CA MET A 245 11.06 4.62 1.08
C MET A 245 9.94 4.13 2.01
N TRP A 246 9.61 2.83 1.99
CA TRP A 246 8.42 2.31 2.69
C TRP A 246 8.71 1.39 3.88
N GLY A 247 9.96 0.99 4.12
CA GLY A 247 10.30 0.00 5.15
C GLY A 247 9.80 0.37 6.54
N HIS A 248 9.94 1.63 6.94
CA HIS A 248 9.44 2.12 8.23
C HIS A 248 7.91 2.07 8.31
N ALA A 249 7.21 2.50 7.25
CA ALA A 249 5.74 2.44 7.18
C ALA A 249 5.22 1.00 7.26
N VAL A 250 5.91 0.05 6.63
CA VAL A 250 5.58 -1.38 6.71
C VAL A 250 5.78 -1.92 8.13
N VAL A 251 6.90 -1.61 8.78
CA VAL A 251 7.16 -2.04 10.17
C VAL A 251 6.10 -1.51 11.12
N MET A 252 5.76 -0.23 11.01
CA MET A 252 4.68 0.38 11.81
C MET A 252 3.33 -0.29 11.54
N SER A 253 3.04 -0.62 10.30
CA SER A 253 1.78 -1.29 9.93
C SER A 253 1.70 -2.71 10.47
N ILE A 254 2.83 -3.44 10.56
CA ILE A 254 2.90 -4.77 11.19
C ILE A 254 2.65 -4.65 12.70
N PHE A 255 3.31 -3.71 13.37
CA PHE A 255 3.07 -3.46 14.80
C PHE A 255 1.59 -3.14 15.06
N LEU A 256 1.02 -2.27 14.24
CA LEU A 256 -0.38 -1.88 14.34
C LEU A 256 -1.32 -3.07 14.11
N ALA A 257 -1.05 -3.91 13.10
CA ALA A 257 -1.86 -5.10 12.83
C ALA A 257 -1.87 -6.08 13.99
N LEU A 258 -0.73 -6.31 14.63
CA LEU A 258 -0.64 -7.13 15.83
C LEU A 258 -1.47 -6.53 16.97
N PHE A 259 -1.37 -5.21 17.18
CA PHE A 259 -2.16 -4.53 18.19
C PHE A 259 -3.66 -4.67 17.94
N TYR A 260 -4.14 -4.36 16.73
CA TYR A 260 -5.55 -4.48 16.37
C TYR A 260 -6.04 -5.93 16.40
N LEU A 261 -5.20 -6.91 16.05
CA LEU A 261 -5.56 -8.33 16.16
C LEU A 261 -5.74 -8.75 17.62
N CYS A 262 -4.82 -8.35 18.50
CA CYS A 262 -4.95 -8.58 19.94
C CYS A 262 -6.21 -7.91 20.50
N THR A 263 -6.49 -6.67 20.10
CA THR A 263 -7.72 -5.97 20.50
C THR A 263 -8.96 -6.66 19.95
N ALA A 264 -8.96 -7.08 18.68
CA ALA A 264 -10.07 -7.82 18.09
C ALA A 264 -10.36 -9.10 18.90
N ILE A 265 -9.34 -9.90 19.20
CA ILE A 265 -9.48 -11.10 20.03
C ILE A 265 -10.03 -10.72 21.41
N TYR A 266 -9.46 -9.73 22.08
CA TYR A 266 -9.92 -9.28 23.40
C TYR A 266 -11.39 -8.85 23.39
N THR A 267 -11.80 -8.02 22.42
CA THR A 267 -13.18 -7.54 22.29
C THR A 267 -14.20 -8.63 21.96
N THR A 268 -13.77 -9.78 21.41
CA THR A 268 -14.67 -10.92 21.20
C THR A 268 -15.05 -11.65 22.48
N PHE A 269 -14.14 -11.69 23.47
CA PHE A 269 -14.37 -12.34 24.75
C PHE A 269 -14.99 -11.41 25.79
N ASP A 270 -14.74 -10.10 25.66
CA ASP A 270 -15.29 -9.10 26.56
C ASP A 270 -16.72 -8.71 26.13
N LYS A 271 -17.67 -8.80 27.07
CA LYS A 271 -19.09 -8.48 26.84
C LYS A 271 -19.35 -6.98 26.92
N ASP A 272 -18.40 -6.20 27.43
CA ASP A 272 -18.59 -4.77 27.69
C ASP A 272 -18.41 -3.90 26.43
N PHE A 273 -17.85 -4.44 25.35
CA PHE A 273 -17.72 -3.73 24.07
C PHE A 273 -19.02 -3.72 23.27
N ARG A 274 -19.44 -2.51 22.86
CA ARG A 274 -20.59 -2.32 21.96
C ARG A 274 -20.27 -2.89 20.57
N THR A 275 -21.31 -3.30 19.85
CA THR A 275 -21.16 -3.79 18.47
C THR A 275 -20.54 -2.75 17.55
N SER A 276 -20.87 -1.46 17.73
CA SER A 276 -20.30 -0.36 16.95
C SER A 276 -18.80 -0.13 17.21
N GLU A 277 -18.26 -0.59 18.35
CA GLU A 277 -16.83 -0.52 18.67
C GLU A 277 -16.09 -1.78 18.20
N ARG A 278 -16.73 -2.95 18.37
CA ARG A 278 -16.14 -4.27 18.08
C ARG A 278 -15.99 -4.52 16.57
N VAL A 279 -17.02 -4.20 15.79
CA VAL A 279 -17.08 -4.53 14.35
C VAL A 279 -15.98 -3.80 13.56
N PRO A 280 -15.76 -2.48 13.73
CA PRO A 280 -14.68 -1.78 13.02
C PRO A 280 -13.29 -2.32 13.36
N VAL A 281 -13.02 -2.65 14.63
CA VAL A 281 -11.73 -3.22 15.07
C VAL A 281 -11.46 -4.56 14.39
N ILE A 282 -12.45 -5.47 14.36
CA ILE A 282 -12.31 -6.79 13.73
C ILE A 282 -12.11 -6.66 12.21
N ILE A 283 -12.90 -5.80 11.57
CA ILE A 283 -12.82 -5.58 10.11
C ILE A 283 -11.47 -4.96 9.74
N TYR A 284 -11.01 -3.96 10.49
CA TYR A 284 -9.73 -3.32 10.27
C TYR A 284 -8.56 -4.29 10.50
N ALA A 285 -8.59 -5.06 11.59
CA ALA A 285 -7.58 -6.09 11.86
C ALA A 285 -7.48 -7.12 10.72
N THR A 286 -8.64 -7.56 10.21
CA THR A 286 -8.73 -8.52 9.11
C THR A 286 -8.21 -7.93 7.81
N ALA A 287 -8.65 -6.72 7.46
CA ALA A 287 -8.20 -6.03 6.25
C ALA A 287 -6.69 -5.80 6.25
N LEU A 288 -6.15 -5.28 7.36
CA LEU A 288 -4.73 -5.02 7.51
C LEU A 288 -3.90 -6.32 7.49
N GLY A 289 -4.39 -7.37 8.12
CA GLY A 289 -3.79 -8.70 8.06
C GLY A 289 -3.67 -9.24 6.63
N VAL A 290 -4.70 -9.07 5.81
CA VAL A 290 -4.67 -9.49 4.40
C VAL A 290 -3.62 -8.72 3.59
N PHE A 291 -3.49 -7.40 3.78
CA PHE A 291 -2.45 -6.61 3.11
C PHE A 291 -1.03 -7.05 3.51
N ILE A 292 -0.81 -7.33 4.80
CA ILE A 292 0.48 -7.80 5.30
C ILE A 292 0.83 -9.16 4.73
N ILE A 293 -0.13 -10.10 4.73
CA ILE A 293 0.06 -11.44 4.16
C ILE A 293 0.39 -11.35 2.66
N ASP A 294 -0.31 -10.50 1.92
CA ASP A 294 -0.07 -10.28 0.49
C ASP A 294 1.34 -9.74 0.19
N ILE A 295 1.79 -8.74 0.96
CA ILE A 295 3.14 -8.20 0.83
C ILE A 295 4.19 -9.20 1.29
N ALA A 296 3.94 -9.93 2.38
CA ALA A 296 4.84 -10.99 2.83
C ALA A 296 5.00 -12.07 1.76
N ALA A 297 3.90 -12.52 1.14
CA ALA A 297 3.92 -13.48 0.05
C ALA A 297 4.68 -12.95 -1.18
N THR A 298 4.49 -11.67 -1.52
CA THR A 298 5.21 -11.03 -2.63
C THR A 298 6.72 -10.91 -2.32
N SER A 299 7.08 -10.53 -1.09
CA SER A 299 8.46 -10.45 -0.61
C SER A 299 9.15 -11.83 -0.61
N GLN A 300 8.46 -12.87 -0.12
CA GLN A 300 8.96 -14.24 -0.16
C GLN A 300 9.20 -14.72 -1.59
N ARG A 301 8.29 -14.45 -2.52
CA ARG A 301 8.48 -14.78 -3.95
C ARG A 301 9.69 -14.06 -4.54
N LEU A 302 9.90 -12.79 -4.23
CA LEU A 302 11.08 -12.06 -4.67
C LEU A 302 12.37 -12.69 -4.11
N ALA A 303 12.38 -13.07 -2.83
CA ALA A 303 13.51 -13.74 -2.21
C ALA A 303 13.79 -15.11 -2.86
N GLU A 304 12.75 -15.88 -3.19
CA GLU A 304 12.86 -17.17 -3.89
C GLU A 304 13.44 -17.01 -5.29
N GLU A 305 12.96 -16.04 -6.08
CA GLU A 305 13.52 -15.82 -7.43
C GLU A 305 14.98 -15.37 -7.36
N VAL A 306 15.34 -14.49 -6.42
CA VAL A 306 16.74 -14.08 -6.22
C VAL A 306 17.60 -15.27 -5.77
N ARG A 307 17.08 -16.15 -4.90
CA ARG A 307 17.80 -17.34 -4.44
C ARG A 307 18.10 -18.30 -5.59
N LYS A 308 17.16 -18.47 -6.52
CA LYS A 308 17.41 -19.24 -7.75
C LYS A 308 18.58 -18.63 -8.53
N SER A 309 18.73 -17.31 -8.55
CA SER A 309 19.83 -16.63 -9.29
C SER A 309 21.19 -16.94 -8.68
N THR A 310 21.26 -17.00 -7.34
CA THR A 310 22.50 -17.27 -6.62
C THR A 310 22.98 -18.71 -6.80
N ILE A 311 22.08 -19.68 -6.95
CA ILE A 311 22.44 -21.09 -7.20
C ILE A 311 23.21 -21.24 -8.53
N ILE A 312 22.96 -20.37 -9.50
CA ILE A 312 23.68 -20.37 -10.79
C ILE A 312 25.11 -19.82 -10.64
N ARG A 313 25.49 -19.21 -9.50
CA ARG A 313 26.90 -18.86 -9.21
C ARG A 313 27.74 -20.06 -8.75
N CYS A 314 27.11 -21.20 -8.43
CA CYS A 314 27.81 -22.41 -8.00
C CYS A 314 28.03 -23.43 -9.13
N ILE A 315 27.64 -23.09 -10.36
CA ILE A 315 27.85 -23.86 -11.59
C ILE A 315 28.80 -23.05 -12.48
#